data_AF-A0A4U2Z4L0-F1
#
_entry.id   AF-A0A4U2Z4L0-F1
#
_cell.length_a   1.000
_cell.length_b   1.000
_cell.length_c   1.000
_cell.angle_alpha   90.00
_cell.angle_beta   90.00
_cell.angle_gamma   90.00
#
_symmetry.space_group_name_H-M   'P 1'
#
loop_
_entity.id
_entity.type
_entity.pdbx_description
1 polymer ?
#
loop_
_entity_poly.entity_id
_entity_poly.type
_entity_poly.pdbx_seq_one_letter_code
_entity_poly.pdbx_strand_id
1 'polypeptide(L)'
;MKENFRVDLHILDHADTIKNDIKEYNSTIHKHHFKCSIDTSQLIVKGHNTKDKINKVMRDLLDEITNTEYEFRVKTRTYTDRHGNKKEYYSTKRFNLKDDVLAAYHNRSFNSDAEFDNIEPHFHFLFSNREMGRSFYHLKKHLQEKAGKYGLVFHFAEDKEHGTNRYKGLMQKCSNFSWWTQKMNDKVFSNYVNRKSEDMTNNLDLLLEYTQKTGNLQFYIKVMNNLKKRLLENDLSFEYRGNDISKLYPIPLNEQMSETLEAIARKDKRALERLNDRDNFLSRDYIKYCNGFQSTIIGELAARGYNLEVMEFDYSGMQAKKKSKKERPFETFNEAVKKDLQEALKYARNERELKLFLQKSGYDGIGFKSKNINGKRQNIGLKFNFKGKEYSVYYNQIDTTWSEITRQLMDSNKQHLPEEALASNLANLKFFDSYQNKIFKQIYDIDADMDLSKYFIKKESDHIVISSKDSKIIDSAQRIEAEYSDDEEIKLIAQMLINKGWTDFEKLEFNDSDEDFILKLKNEMEGYNY
;
A
#
# COMPACT_ATOMS: atom_id res chain seq x y z
N MET A 1 -15.73 -30.41 -9.65
CA MET A 1 -16.60 -29.43 -10.35
C MET A 1 -16.13 -28.04 -9.97
N LYS A 2 -15.86 -27.16 -10.94
CA LYS A 2 -15.60 -25.74 -10.67
C LYS A 2 -16.96 -25.09 -10.42
N GLU A 3 -17.28 -24.80 -9.16
CA GLU A 3 -18.41 -23.93 -8.85
C GLU A 3 -18.11 -22.55 -9.44
N ASN A 4 -18.75 -22.24 -10.56
CA ASN A 4 -18.67 -20.93 -11.18
C ASN A 4 -19.34 -19.93 -10.24
N PHE A 5 -18.56 -18.97 -9.73
CA PHE A 5 -19.01 -17.85 -8.92
C PHE A 5 -20.12 -17.09 -9.66
N ARG A 6 -21.35 -17.19 -9.14
CA ARG A 6 -22.55 -16.51 -9.65
C ARG A 6 -22.55 -15.08 -9.10
N VAL A 7 -22.03 -14.14 -9.89
CA VAL A 7 -21.98 -12.68 -9.62
C VAL A 7 -23.37 -12.12 -9.29
N ASP A 8 -24.44 -12.80 -9.65
CA ASP A 8 -25.83 -12.48 -9.33
C ASP A 8 -26.22 -12.71 -7.86
N LEU A 9 -25.79 -13.81 -7.23
CA LEU A 9 -26.15 -14.11 -5.84
C LEU A 9 -25.60 -13.05 -4.88
N HIS A 10 -24.33 -12.68 -5.02
CA HIS A 10 -23.75 -11.68 -4.13
C HIS A 10 -24.35 -10.27 -4.30
N ILE A 11 -24.95 -9.88 -5.43
CA ILE A 11 -25.54 -8.54 -5.55
C ILE A 11 -26.86 -8.45 -4.78
N LEU A 12 -27.64 -9.53 -4.72
CA LEU A 12 -28.96 -9.51 -4.12
C LEU A 12 -28.94 -9.94 -2.65
N ASP A 13 -28.06 -10.87 -2.27
CA ASP A 13 -28.12 -11.54 -0.97
C ASP A 13 -27.84 -10.63 0.24
N HIS A 14 -27.06 -9.56 0.05
CA HIS A 14 -26.64 -8.69 1.16
C HIS A 14 -26.78 -7.20 0.86
N ALA A 15 -27.49 -6.84 -0.20
CA ALA A 15 -27.80 -5.45 -0.50
C ALA A 15 -28.63 -4.84 0.64
N ASP A 16 -28.31 -3.60 0.98
CA ASP A 16 -29.11 -2.79 1.89
C ASP A 16 -30.37 -2.26 1.21
N THR A 17 -30.26 -1.90 -0.07
CA THR A 17 -31.38 -1.45 -0.88
C THR A 17 -31.24 -1.96 -2.30
N ILE A 18 -32.31 -2.50 -2.85
CA ILE A 18 -32.40 -2.91 -4.26
C ILE A 18 -33.45 -2.02 -4.92
N LYS A 19 -33.14 -1.55 -6.13
CA LYS A 19 -34.06 -0.83 -7.00
C LYS A 19 -34.27 -1.64 -8.26
N ASN A 20 -35.54 -1.72 -8.63
CA ASN A 20 -36.12 -2.45 -9.75
C ASN A 20 -36.13 -3.97 -9.56
N ASP A 21 -37.30 -4.58 -9.75
CA ASP A 21 -37.45 -6.03 -9.83
C ASP A 21 -37.21 -6.46 -11.27
N ILE A 22 -36.07 -7.10 -11.52
CA ILE A 22 -36.01 -8.00 -12.67
C ILE A 22 -36.86 -9.21 -12.29
N LYS A 23 -38.12 -9.24 -12.77
CA LYS A 23 -39.06 -10.35 -12.50
C LYS A 23 -38.48 -11.73 -12.81
N GLU A 24 -37.52 -11.80 -13.73
CA GLU A 24 -36.77 -13.01 -14.04
C GLU A 24 -35.31 -12.67 -14.40
N TYR A 25 -34.38 -12.89 -13.45
CA TYR A 25 -32.95 -12.69 -13.71
C TYR A 25 -32.47 -13.66 -14.80
N ASN A 26 -31.98 -13.10 -15.91
CA ASN A 26 -31.36 -13.87 -16.98
C ASN A 26 -29.87 -13.49 -17.12
N SER A 27 -28.97 -14.39 -16.75
CA SER A 27 -27.52 -14.20 -16.84
C SER A 27 -26.99 -14.03 -18.27
N THR A 28 -27.77 -14.43 -19.28
CA THR A 28 -27.44 -14.20 -20.68
C THR A 28 -27.86 -12.81 -21.18
N ILE A 29 -28.80 -12.15 -20.50
CA ILE A 29 -29.28 -10.81 -20.82
C ILE A 29 -28.53 -9.77 -19.98
N HIS A 30 -28.45 -9.98 -18.67
CA HIS A 30 -27.81 -9.06 -17.70
C HIS A 30 -26.30 -9.34 -17.58
N LYS A 31 -25.59 -9.22 -18.69
CA LYS A 31 -24.15 -9.55 -18.80
C LYS A 31 -23.22 -8.42 -18.34
N HIS A 32 -23.72 -7.19 -18.25
CA HIS A 32 -22.91 -6.02 -18.01
C HIS A 32 -23.04 -5.59 -16.55
N HIS A 33 -21.94 -5.66 -15.80
CA HIS A 33 -21.87 -5.28 -14.40
C HIS A 33 -20.98 -4.06 -14.22
N PHE A 34 -21.54 -3.00 -13.66
CA PHE A 34 -20.80 -1.80 -13.27
C PHE A 34 -20.81 -1.66 -11.75
N LYS A 35 -19.65 -1.30 -11.17
CA LYS A 35 -19.50 -1.04 -9.74
C LYS A 35 -18.85 0.32 -9.50
N CYS A 36 -19.41 1.09 -8.58
CA CYS A 36 -18.82 2.33 -8.09
C CYS A 36 -18.97 2.47 -6.58
N SER A 37 -18.07 3.19 -5.93
CA SER A 37 -18.09 3.42 -4.48
C SER A 37 -17.86 4.89 -4.14
N ILE A 38 -18.29 5.31 -2.96
CA ILE A 38 -17.95 6.61 -2.37
C ILE A 38 -17.19 6.32 -1.08
N ASP A 39 -16.13 7.09 -0.79
CA ASP A 39 -15.40 6.89 0.45
C ASP A 39 -16.25 7.34 1.64
N THR A 40 -16.35 6.54 2.69
CA THR A 40 -17.05 6.92 3.93
C THR A 40 -16.53 8.25 4.48
N SER A 41 -15.22 8.53 4.36
CA SER A 41 -14.62 9.79 4.82
C SER A 41 -15.18 11.00 4.07
N GLN A 42 -15.48 10.89 2.76
CA GLN A 42 -16.12 11.99 2.02
C GLN A 42 -17.52 12.28 2.57
N LEU A 43 -18.28 11.23 2.88
CA LEU A 43 -19.63 11.34 3.44
C LEU A 43 -19.61 11.97 4.85
N ILE A 44 -18.70 11.52 5.71
CA ILE A 44 -18.50 12.08 7.07
C ILE A 44 -18.20 13.58 6.99
N VAL A 45 -17.27 13.97 6.11
CA VAL A 45 -16.86 15.36 5.92
C VAL A 45 -18.01 16.22 5.36
N LYS A 46 -19.00 15.63 4.70
CA LYS A 46 -20.23 16.33 4.26
C LYS A 46 -21.34 16.31 5.31
N GLY A 47 -21.04 15.93 6.55
CA GLY A 47 -21.98 15.92 7.66
C GLY A 47 -22.81 14.64 7.79
N HIS A 48 -22.54 13.63 6.95
CA HIS A 48 -23.13 12.30 7.07
C HIS A 48 -22.25 11.43 7.98
N ASN A 49 -22.16 11.83 9.26
CA ASN A 49 -21.23 11.27 10.22
C ASN A 49 -21.76 10.08 11.05
N THR A 50 -22.92 9.53 10.67
CA THR A 50 -23.49 8.33 11.30
C THR A 50 -23.93 7.34 10.23
N LYS A 51 -24.01 6.05 10.60
CA LYS A 51 -24.44 4.98 9.69
C LYS A 51 -25.78 5.31 9.03
N ASP A 52 -26.77 5.74 9.82
CA ASP A 52 -28.10 6.12 9.32
C ASP A 52 -28.07 7.28 8.34
N LYS A 53 -27.27 8.32 8.63
CA LYS A 53 -27.13 9.47 7.73
C LYS A 53 -26.48 9.08 6.41
N ILE A 54 -25.47 8.18 6.45
CA ILE A 54 -24.84 7.65 5.25
C ILE A 54 -25.80 6.79 4.46
N ASN A 55 -26.47 5.83 5.10
CA ASN A 55 -27.43 4.96 4.42
C ASN A 55 -28.55 5.80 3.78
N LYS A 56 -29.06 6.81 4.48
CA LYS A 56 -30.05 7.74 3.93
C LYS A 56 -29.56 8.44 2.66
N VAL A 57 -28.41 9.13 2.71
CA VAL A 57 -27.93 9.87 1.53
C VAL A 57 -27.57 8.94 0.37
N MET A 58 -27.05 7.74 0.65
CA MET A 58 -26.76 6.75 -0.38
C MET A 58 -28.04 6.20 -1.03
N ARG A 59 -29.10 5.94 -0.25
CA ARG A 59 -30.41 5.53 -0.79
C ARG A 59 -31.04 6.64 -1.62
N ASP A 60 -31.04 7.88 -1.11
CA ASP A 60 -31.57 9.05 -1.82
C ASP A 60 -30.82 9.29 -3.14
N LEU A 61 -29.49 9.16 -3.12
CA LEU A 61 -28.65 9.26 -4.32
C LEU A 61 -28.94 8.13 -5.31
N LEU A 62 -29.11 6.89 -4.83
CA LEU A 62 -29.49 5.75 -5.69
C LEU A 62 -30.84 6.01 -6.35
N ASP A 63 -31.82 6.51 -5.60
CA ASP A 63 -33.14 6.87 -6.11
C ASP A 63 -33.07 7.99 -7.15
N GLU A 64 -32.25 9.01 -6.94
CA GLU A 64 -32.09 10.07 -7.94
C GLU A 64 -31.41 9.55 -9.22
N ILE A 65 -30.43 8.66 -9.08
CA ILE A 65 -29.74 8.03 -10.21
C ILE A 65 -30.72 7.22 -11.04
N THR A 66 -31.51 6.34 -10.41
CA THR A 66 -32.40 5.41 -11.11
C THR A 66 -33.64 6.09 -11.68
N ASN A 67 -34.19 7.11 -11.04
CA ASN A 67 -35.40 7.80 -11.50
C ASN A 67 -35.16 8.89 -12.55
N THR A 68 -33.92 9.09 -13.00
CA THR A 68 -33.59 10.09 -14.03
C THR A 68 -33.29 9.42 -15.37
N GLU A 69 -34.04 9.76 -16.41
CA GLU A 69 -33.68 9.41 -17.79
C GLU A 69 -32.44 10.22 -18.20
N TYR A 70 -31.40 9.54 -18.70
CA TYR A 70 -30.18 10.21 -19.14
C TYR A 70 -30.11 10.27 -20.67
N GLU A 71 -30.06 11.48 -21.21
CA GLU A 71 -29.93 11.75 -22.65
C GLU A 71 -28.50 12.16 -23.02
N PHE A 72 -27.96 11.61 -24.11
CA PHE A 72 -26.66 12.00 -24.65
C PHE A 72 -26.62 11.94 -26.17
N ARG A 73 -25.74 12.75 -26.76
CA ARG A 73 -25.52 12.77 -28.20
C ARG A 73 -24.34 11.89 -28.58
N VAL A 74 -24.55 10.99 -29.53
CA VAL A 74 -23.50 10.13 -30.11
C VAL A 74 -23.25 10.57 -31.53
N LYS A 75 -21.99 10.77 -31.89
CA LYS A 75 -21.60 11.08 -33.27
C LYS A 75 -21.83 9.86 -34.15
N THR A 76 -22.65 10.00 -35.19
CA THR A 76 -23.04 8.87 -36.07
C THR A 76 -22.31 8.87 -37.39
N ARG A 77 -22.03 10.05 -37.95
CA ARG A 77 -21.28 10.17 -39.21
C ARG A 77 -20.51 11.49 -39.30
N THR A 78 -19.45 11.46 -40.07
CA THR A 78 -18.72 12.64 -40.53
C THR A 78 -18.74 12.64 -42.05
N TYR A 79 -19.04 13.76 -42.69
CA TYR A 79 -18.82 13.91 -44.13
C TYR A 79 -18.16 15.24 -44.43
N THR A 80 -17.40 15.29 -45.52
CA THR A 80 -16.87 16.53 -46.08
C THR A 80 -17.79 16.96 -47.20
N ASP A 81 -18.32 18.18 -47.14
CA ASP A 81 -19.16 18.68 -48.22
C ASP A 81 -18.34 19.04 -49.46
N ARG A 82 -19.04 19.36 -50.55
CA ARG A 82 -18.44 19.75 -51.84
C ARG A 82 -17.55 21.01 -51.78
N HIS A 83 -17.55 21.73 -50.66
CA HIS A 83 -16.75 22.93 -50.42
C HIS A 83 -15.58 22.66 -49.44
N GLY A 84 -15.34 21.39 -49.09
CA GLY A 84 -14.27 21.02 -48.16
C GLY A 84 -14.62 21.16 -46.68
N ASN A 85 -15.87 21.53 -46.33
CA ASN A 85 -16.24 21.71 -44.93
C ASN A 85 -16.61 20.36 -44.30
N LYS A 86 -15.99 20.07 -43.15
CA LYS A 86 -16.31 18.89 -42.36
C LYS A 86 -17.61 19.11 -41.60
N LYS A 87 -18.61 18.29 -41.88
CA LYS A 87 -19.90 18.29 -41.19
C LYS A 87 -20.07 17.02 -40.37
N GLU A 88 -20.44 17.21 -39.11
CA GLU A 88 -20.61 16.14 -38.13
C GLU A 88 -22.09 15.99 -37.79
N TYR A 89 -22.59 14.76 -37.81
CA TYR A 89 -23.96 14.46 -37.40
C TYR A 89 -23.97 13.62 -36.14
N TYR A 90 -24.98 13.88 -35.32
CA TYR A 90 -25.17 13.24 -34.03
C TYR A 90 -26.58 12.66 -33.96
N SER A 91 -26.73 11.51 -33.31
CA SER A 91 -28.03 11.01 -32.85
C SER A 91 -28.15 11.24 -31.35
N THR A 92 -29.37 11.52 -30.91
CA THR A 92 -29.71 11.49 -29.49
C THR A 92 -29.98 10.05 -29.07
N LYS A 93 -29.36 9.62 -27.98
CA LYS A 93 -29.55 8.35 -27.31
C LYS A 93 -30.02 8.60 -25.88
N ARG A 94 -30.83 7.68 -25.35
CA ARG A 94 -31.36 7.74 -24.00
C ARG A 94 -31.25 6.36 -23.37
N PHE A 95 -30.99 6.30 -22.07
CA PHE A 95 -31.21 5.09 -21.29
C PHE A 95 -32.01 5.42 -20.04
N ASN A 96 -32.91 4.51 -19.70
CA ASN A 96 -33.75 4.60 -18.52
C ASN A 96 -33.23 3.60 -17.47
N LEU A 97 -32.61 4.14 -16.41
CA LEU A 97 -32.07 3.31 -15.33
C LEU A 97 -33.17 2.70 -14.43
N LYS A 98 -34.40 3.19 -14.53
CA LYS A 98 -35.53 2.70 -13.73
C LYS A 98 -36.08 1.38 -14.26
N ASP A 99 -36.09 1.17 -15.56
CA ASP A 99 -36.76 -0.02 -16.12
C ASP A 99 -35.74 -1.05 -16.64
N ASP A 100 -34.55 -0.61 -17.05
CA ASP A 100 -33.59 -1.45 -17.78
C ASP A 100 -32.42 -1.97 -16.92
N VAL A 101 -32.37 -1.62 -15.63
CA VAL A 101 -31.19 -1.81 -14.78
C VAL A 101 -31.56 -2.31 -13.39
N LEU A 102 -30.96 -3.40 -12.94
CA LEU A 102 -30.97 -3.73 -11.52
C LEU A 102 -29.89 -2.95 -10.81
N ALA A 103 -30.29 -2.15 -9.84
CA ALA A 103 -29.36 -1.32 -9.08
C ALA A 103 -29.43 -1.72 -7.60
N ALA A 104 -28.27 -1.92 -6.97
CA ALA A 104 -28.18 -2.33 -5.58
C ALA A 104 -27.18 -1.46 -4.82
N TYR A 105 -27.58 -1.04 -3.63
CA TYR A 105 -26.72 -0.39 -2.65
C TYR A 105 -26.24 -1.40 -1.62
N HIS A 106 -24.94 -1.36 -1.36
CA HIS A 106 -24.27 -2.20 -0.37
C HIS A 106 -23.46 -1.32 0.57
N ASN A 107 -23.60 -1.60 1.86
CA ASN A 107 -22.81 -1.01 2.95
C ASN A 107 -22.06 -2.07 3.76
N ARG A 108 -22.23 -3.37 3.48
CA ARG A 108 -21.61 -4.48 4.20
C ARG A 108 -20.96 -5.48 3.25
N SER A 109 -20.07 -6.31 3.78
CA SER A 109 -19.45 -7.39 3.00
C SER A 109 -20.36 -8.61 2.95
N PHE A 110 -20.20 -9.47 1.93
CA PHE A 110 -21.04 -10.67 1.74
C PHE A 110 -21.05 -11.63 2.93
N ASN A 111 -19.95 -11.71 3.69
CA ASN A 111 -19.81 -12.62 4.83
C ASN A 111 -20.01 -11.92 6.19
N SER A 112 -20.60 -10.73 6.20
CA SER A 112 -20.72 -9.92 7.41
C SER A 112 -22.10 -9.33 7.57
N ASP A 113 -22.67 -9.56 8.75
CA ASP A 113 -23.91 -8.92 9.16
C ASP A 113 -23.70 -7.47 9.63
N ALA A 114 -22.44 -7.06 9.82
CA ALA A 114 -22.11 -5.72 10.29
C ALA A 114 -22.06 -4.69 9.15
N GLU A 115 -22.87 -3.64 9.27
CA GLU A 115 -22.78 -2.48 8.38
C GLU A 115 -21.41 -1.79 8.49
N PHE A 116 -20.88 -1.46 7.32
CA PHE A 116 -19.56 -0.84 7.09
C PHE A 116 -18.38 -1.74 7.49
N ASP A 117 -18.58 -3.06 7.55
CA ASP A 117 -17.49 -4.00 7.77
C ASP A 117 -16.53 -4.04 6.58
N ASN A 118 -15.41 -3.34 6.74
CA ASN A 118 -14.27 -3.35 5.84
C ASN A 118 -14.61 -3.03 4.38
N ILE A 119 -15.75 -2.39 4.09
CA ILE A 119 -16.17 -2.04 2.75
C ILE A 119 -16.67 -0.59 2.69
N GLU A 120 -16.29 0.11 1.62
CA GLU A 120 -16.83 1.43 1.32
C GLU A 120 -18.28 1.28 0.83
N PRO A 121 -19.20 2.21 1.15
CA PRO A 121 -20.55 2.20 0.61
C PRO A 121 -20.49 2.31 -0.92
N HIS A 122 -21.23 1.42 -1.60
CA HIS A 122 -21.06 1.23 -3.04
C HIS A 122 -22.33 0.76 -3.74
N PHE A 123 -22.39 1.06 -5.04
CA PHE A 123 -23.48 0.66 -5.91
C PHE A 123 -23.02 -0.40 -6.91
N HIS A 124 -23.91 -1.35 -7.16
CA HIS A 124 -23.86 -2.31 -8.25
C HIS A 124 -24.96 -1.95 -9.24
N PHE A 125 -24.64 -1.94 -10.54
CA PHE A 125 -25.61 -1.78 -11.61
C PHE A 125 -25.45 -2.92 -12.62
N LEU A 126 -26.54 -3.63 -12.90
CA LEU A 126 -26.59 -4.72 -13.88
C LEU A 126 -27.46 -4.31 -15.06
N PHE A 127 -26.87 -4.33 -16.26
CA PHE A 127 -27.49 -3.86 -17.50
C PHE A 127 -27.71 -4.98 -18.51
N SER A 128 -28.78 -4.85 -19.28
CA SER A 128 -29.08 -5.65 -20.46
C SER A 128 -28.45 -5.10 -21.75
N ASN A 129 -28.20 -3.78 -21.82
CA ASN A 129 -27.84 -3.08 -23.06
C ASN A 129 -26.44 -2.42 -23.04
N ARG A 130 -25.81 -2.29 -24.22
CA ARG A 130 -24.45 -1.75 -24.44
C ARG A 130 -24.40 -0.24 -24.76
N GLU A 131 -25.53 0.47 -24.68
CA GLU A 131 -25.62 1.87 -25.10
C GLU A 131 -24.88 2.87 -24.19
N MET A 132 -24.28 2.43 -23.09
CA MET A 132 -23.54 3.27 -22.12
C MET A 132 -22.20 3.86 -22.61
N GLY A 133 -21.86 3.61 -23.87
CA GLY A 133 -20.58 3.99 -24.47
C GLY A 133 -19.42 3.09 -24.02
N ARG A 134 -18.26 3.27 -24.64
CA ARG A 134 -17.05 2.52 -24.29
C ARG A 134 -16.71 2.75 -22.81
N SER A 135 -16.54 1.67 -22.05
CA SER A 135 -16.18 1.72 -20.63
C SER A 135 -17.15 2.55 -19.78
N PHE A 136 -18.44 2.46 -20.13
CA PHE A 136 -19.55 3.08 -19.40
C PHE A 136 -19.41 4.60 -19.25
N TYR A 137 -18.78 5.28 -20.22
CA TYR A 137 -18.53 6.72 -20.19
C TYR A 137 -19.76 7.56 -19.86
N HIS A 138 -20.91 7.26 -20.47
CA HIS A 138 -22.13 8.04 -20.29
C HIS A 138 -22.73 7.81 -18.89
N LEU A 139 -22.69 6.58 -18.39
CA LEU A 139 -23.09 6.26 -17.02
C LEU A 139 -22.19 6.97 -15.99
N LYS A 140 -20.86 6.91 -16.17
CA LYS A 140 -19.92 7.60 -15.27
C LYS A 140 -20.20 9.09 -15.18
N LYS A 141 -20.52 9.74 -16.31
CA LYS A 141 -20.88 11.16 -16.34
C LYS A 141 -22.17 11.43 -15.57
N HIS A 142 -23.21 10.63 -15.80
CA HIS A 142 -24.47 10.71 -15.05
C HIS A 142 -24.25 10.57 -13.53
N LEU A 143 -23.51 9.53 -13.13
CA LEU A 143 -23.19 9.28 -11.72
C LEU A 143 -22.42 10.45 -11.09
N GLN A 144 -21.42 11.00 -11.79
CA GLN A 144 -20.66 12.18 -11.33
C GLN A 144 -21.55 13.41 -11.18
N GLU A 145 -22.46 13.66 -12.12
CA GLU A 145 -23.38 14.80 -12.06
C GLU A 145 -24.30 14.71 -10.85
N LYS A 146 -24.87 13.52 -10.59
CA LYS A 146 -25.74 13.26 -9.45
C LYS A 146 -25.00 13.38 -8.12
N ALA A 147 -23.84 12.73 -7.99
CA ALA A 147 -23.03 12.84 -6.78
C ALA A 147 -22.52 14.28 -6.52
N GLY A 148 -22.26 15.05 -7.58
CA GLY A 148 -21.83 16.44 -7.49
C GLY A 148 -22.79 17.35 -6.74
N LYS A 149 -24.11 17.08 -6.79
CA LYS A 149 -25.13 17.82 -6.02
C LYS A 149 -24.96 17.68 -4.51
N TYR A 150 -24.38 16.57 -4.07
CA TYR A 150 -24.06 16.27 -2.66
C TYR A 150 -22.62 16.64 -2.32
N GLY A 151 -21.85 17.20 -3.27
CA GLY A 151 -20.42 17.45 -3.11
C GLY A 151 -19.59 16.16 -2.97
N LEU A 152 -20.08 15.05 -3.52
CA LEU A 152 -19.46 13.73 -3.47
C LEU A 152 -18.84 13.33 -4.81
N VAL A 153 -17.83 12.46 -4.77
CA VAL A 153 -17.16 11.94 -5.98
C VAL A 153 -17.10 10.43 -5.94
N PHE A 154 -17.63 9.79 -6.99
CA PHE A 154 -17.52 8.34 -7.16
C PHE A 154 -16.10 7.88 -7.51
N HIS A 155 -15.76 6.72 -6.98
CA HIS A 155 -14.70 5.86 -7.46
C HIS A 155 -15.29 4.79 -8.37
N PHE A 156 -14.86 4.77 -9.63
CA PHE A 156 -15.30 3.78 -10.59
C PHE A 156 -14.33 2.59 -10.61
N ALA A 157 -14.85 1.37 -10.46
CA ALA A 157 -14.02 0.17 -10.53
C ALA A 157 -13.28 0.06 -11.88
N GLU A 158 -13.94 0.49 -12.95
CA GLU A 158 -13.44 0.43 -14.34
C GLU A 158 -12.39 1.49 -14.70
N ASP A 159 -12.20 2.52 -13.89
CA ASP A 159 -11.05 3.42 -14.08
C ASP A 159 -9.72 2.69 -13.79
N LYS A 160 -9.79 1.53 -13.13
CA LYS A 160 -8.68 0.56 -13.05
C LYS A 160 -8.52 -0.24 -14.34
N GLU A 161 -9.52 -0.29 -15.21
CA GLU A 161 -9.48 -1.08 -16.45
C GLU A 161 -8.95 -0.33 -17.66
N HIS A 162 -9.21 0.99 -17.75
CA HIS A 162 -8.88 1.78 -18.95
C HIS A 162 -8.18 3.10 -18.71
N GLY A 163 -8.04 3.55 -17.46
CA GLY A 163 -6.93 4.46 -17.15
C GLY A 163 -5.63 3.70 -17.38
N THR A 164 -4.61 4.36 -17.88
CA THR A 164 -3.21 3.91 -17.74
C THR A 164 -2.85 3.90 -16.25
N ASN A 165 -3.53 3.06 -15.46
CA ASN A 165 -3.09 2.73 -14.13
C ASN A 165 -1.81 1.92 -14.37
N ARG A 166 -0.68 2.62 -14.28
CA ARG A 166 0.68 2.06 -14.46
C ARG A 166 0.87 0.76 -13.67
N TYR A 167 0.07 0.56 -12.62
CA TYR A 167 0.13 -0.57 -11.70
C TYR A 167 -1.03 -1.58 -11.85
N LYS A 168 -1.82 -1.55 -12.93
CA LYS A 168 -2.96 -2.49 -13.13
C LYS A 168 -2.50 -3.96 -13.08
N GLY A 169 -1.42 -4.29 -13.77
CA GLY A 169 -0.86 -5.64 -13.77
C GLY A 169 -0.38 -6.07 -12.38
N LEU A 170 0.23 -5.15 -11.63
CA LEU A 170 0.67 -5.38 -10.27
C LEU A 170 -0.52 -5.58 -9.31
N MET A 171 -1.54 -4.72 -9.42
CA MET A 171 -2.79 -4.86 -8.66
C MET A 171 -3.44 -6.23 -8.90
N GLN A 172 -3.53 -6.68 -10.15
CA GLN A 172 -4.12 -7.98 -10.47
C GLN A 172 -3.36 -9.14 -9.81
N LYS A 173 -2.02 -9.09 -9.83
CA LYS A 173 -1.19 -10.10 -9.16
C LYS A 173 -1.45 -10.12 -7.65
N CYS A 174 -1.48 -8.94 -7.02
CA CYS A 174 -1.72 -8.82 -5.58
C CYS A 174 -3.14 -9.27 -5.19
N SER A 175 -4.16 -8.90 -5.98
CA SER A 175 -5.54 -9.36 -5.78
C SER A 175 -5.67 -10.87 -5.94
N ASN A 176 -5.03 -11.45 -6.95
CA ASN A 176 -5.00 -12.90 -7.14
C ASN A 176 -4.32 -13.61 -5.98
N PHE A 177 -3.18 -13.08 -5.51
CA PHE A 177 -2.47 -13.60 -4.35
C PHE A 177 -3.37 -13.57 -3.09
N SER A 178 -3.93 -12.41 -2.76
CA SER A 178 -4.87 -12.24 -1.63
C SER A 178 -6.06 -13.19 -1.70
N TRP A 179 -6.66 -13.35 -2.87
CA TRP A 179 -7.83 -14.22 -3.03
C TRP A 179 -7.44 -15.68 -2.93
N TRP A 180 -6.32 -16.07 -3.54
CA TRP A 180 -5.85 -17.43 -3.55
C TRP A 180 -5.49 -17.90 -2.14
N THR A 181 -4.77 -17.09 -1.35
CA THR A 181 -4.43 -17.37 0.07
C THR A 181 -5.65 -17.48 0.97
N GLN A 182 -6.70 -16.72 0.67
CA GLN A 182 -7.99 -16.81 1.38
C GLN A 182 -8.81 -18.06 1.07
N LYS A 183 -8.68 -18.63 -0.15
CA LYS A 183 -9.58 -19.69 -0.64
C LYS A 183 -8.97 -21.08 -0.71
N MET A 184 -7.64 -21.18 -0.69
CA MET A 184 -7.00 -22.49 -0.64
C MET A 184 -7.32 -23.21 0.68
N ASN A 185 -7.41 -24.53 0.63
CA ASN A 185 -7.53 -25.32 1.85
C ASN A 185 -6.23 -25.31 2.67
N ASP A 186 -6.34 -25.67 3.94
CA ASP A 186 -5.25 -25.68 4.93
C ASP A 186 -4.05 -26.50 4.46
N LYS A 187 -4.27 -27.72 3.96
CA LYS A 187 -3.17 -28.56 3.44
C LYS A 187 -2.40 -27.89 2.30
N VAL A 188 -3.08 -27.19 1.39
CA VAL A 188 -2.42 -26.46 0.30
C VAL A 188 -1.68 -25.25 0.84
N PHE A 189 -2.23 -24.56 1.84
CA PHE A 189 -1.59 -23.42 2.48
C PHE A 189 -0.33 -23.80 3.24
N SER A 190 -0.37 -24.83 4.09
CA SER A 190 0.82 -25.32 4.79
C SER A 190 1.92 -25.76 3.82
N ASN A 191 1.55 -26.40 2.71
CA ASN A 191 2.52 -26.72 1.66
C ASN A 191 3.08 -25.48 0.95
N TYR A 192 2.28 -24.44 0.75
CA TYR A 192 2.74 -23.20 0.17
C TYR A 192 3.76 -22.50 1.08
N VAL A 193 3.45 -22.39 2.37
CA VAL A 193 4.33 -21.81 3.38
C VAL A 193 5.64 -22.61 3.48
N ASN A 194 5.54 -23.94 3.65
CA ASN A 194 6.71 -24.78 3.97
C ASN A 194 7.55 -25.19 2.75
N ARG A 195 6.95 -25.30 1.56
CA ARG A 195 7.63 -25.84 0.36
C ARG A 195 7.75 -24.84 -0.78
N LYS A 196 7.06 -23.71 -0.71
CA LYS A 196 7.08 -22.64 -1.72
C LYS A 196 7.31 -21.27 -1.07
N SER A 197 8.17 -21.23 -0.06
CA SER A 197 8.52 -20.01 0.68
C SER A 197 9.04 -18.90 -0.25
N GLU A 198 9.84 -19.23 -1.27
CA GLU A 198 10.31 -18.25 -2.28
C GLU A 198 9.13 -17.60 -3.03
N ASP A 199 8.12 -18.38 -3.45
CA ASP A 199 6.94 -17.84 -4.12
C ASP A 199 6.13 -16.94 -3.18
N MET A 200 6.04 -17.29 -1.89
CA MET A 200 5.35 -16.50 -0.88
C MET A 200 6.06 -15.15 -0.66
N THR A 201 7.38 -15.17 -0.47
CA THR A 201 8.20 -13.95 -0.36
C THR A 201 8.05 -13.06 -1.58
N ASN A 202 8.14 -13.63 -2.79
CA ASN A 202 7.98 -12.87 -4.04
C ASN A 202 6.61 -12.18 -4.12
N ASN A 203 5.53 -12.86 -3.73
CA ASN A 203 4.19 -12.27 -3.74
C ASN A 203 4.01 -11.20 -2.65
N LEU A 204 4.62 -11.38 -1.48
CA LEU A 204 4.64 -10.37 -0.42
C LEU A 204 5.41 -9.12 -0.85
N ASP A 205 6.53 -9.27 -1.55
CA ASP A 205 7.28 -8.15 -2.12
C ASP A 205 6.47 -7.40 -3.18
N LEU A 206 5.74 -8.10 -4.05
CA LEU A 206 4.83 -7.45 -5.01
C LEU A 206 3.70 -6.68 -4.30
N LEU A 207 3.16 -7.23 -3.22
CA LEU A 207 2.14 -6.57 -2.40
C LEU A 207 2.70 -5.31 -1.73
N LEU A 208 3.90 -5.39 -1.18
CA LEU A 208 4.60 -4.24 -0.59
C LEU A 208 4.86 -3.16 -1.64
N GLU A 209 5.41 -3.55 -2.80
CA GLU A 209 5.69 -2.65 -3.93
C GLU A 209 4.41 -1.94 -4.41
N TYR A 210 3.31 -2.69 -4.54
CA TYR A 210 2.02 -2.12 -4.91
C TYR A 210 1.57 -1.06 -3.92
N THR A 211 1.73 -1.35 -2.63
CA THR A 211 1.30 -0.48 -1.54
C THR A 211 2.12 0.79 -1.51
N GLN A 212 3.44 0.70 -1.64
CA GLN A 212 4.33 1.86 -1.72
C GLN A 212 4.02 2.74 -2.94
N LYS A 213 3.77 2.13 -4.11
CA LYS A 213 3.48 2.87 -5.35
C LYS A 213 2.09 3.54 -5.34
N THR A 214 1.12 2.94 -4.67
CA THR A 214 -0.28 3.41 -4.70
C THR A 214 -0.71 4.17 -3.46
N GLY A 215 -0.07 3.95 -2.32
CA GLY A 215 -0.54 4.39 -1.00
C GLY A 215 -1.68 3.52 -0.45
N ASN A 216 -2.05 2.41 -1.09
CA ASN A 216 -3.22 1.62 -0.68
C ASN A 216 -2.95 0.72 0.55
N LEU A 217 -2.67 1.36 1.68
CA LEU A 217 -2.29 0.73 2.93
C LEU A 217 -3.41 -0.16 3.49
N GLN A 218 -4.66 0.23 3.27
CA GLN A 218 -5.81 -0.56 3.70
C GLN A 218 -5.82 -1.95 3.03
N PHE A 219 -5.52 -2.02 1.73
CA PHE A 219 -5.46 -3.31 1.03
C PHE A 219 -4.31 -4.17 1.56
N TYR A 220 -3.13 -3.59 1.77
CA TYR A 220 -1.99 -4.27 2.36
C TYR A 220 -2.33 -4.92 3.70
N ILE A 221 -2.84 -4.13 4.66
CA ILE A 221 -3.20 -4.59 6.01
C ILE A 221 -4.26 -5.70 5.95
N LYS A 222 -5.25 -5.61 5.06
CA LYS A 222 -6.25 -6.70 4.88
C LYS A 222 -5.62 -8.01 4.46
N VAL A 223 -4.69 -7.98 3.50
CA VAL A 223 -4.01 -9.19 3.04
C VAL A 223 -3.13 -9.76 4.16
N MET A 224 -2.36 -8.91 4.83
CA MET A 224 -1.46 -9.33 5.91
C MET A 224 -2.21 -9.87 7.12
N ASN A 225 -3.33 -9.26 7.52
CA ASN A 225 -4.18 -9.78 8.61
C ASN A 225 -4.82 -11.11 8.26
N ASN A 226 -5.18 -11.33 6.99
CA ASN A 226 -5.64 -12.63 6.56
C ASN A 226 -4.54 -13.69 6.64
N LEU A 227 -3.33 -13.37 6.16
CA LEU A 227 -2.18 -14.28 6.25
C LEU A 227 -1.81 -14.60 7.69
N LYS A 228 -1.71 -13.57 8.55
CA LYS A 228 -1.49 -13.71 9.99
C LYS A 228 -2.49 -14.68 10.63
N LYS A 229 -3.78 -14.46 10.38
CA LYS A 229 -4.85 -15.35 10.87
C LYS A 229 -4.65 -16.79 10.38
N ARG A 230 -4.40 -16.99 9.08
CA ARG A 230 -4.20 -18.32 8.47
C ARG A 230 -2.98 -19.04 9.04
N LEU A 231 -1.88 -18.33 9.25
CA LEU A 231 -0.66 -18.87 9.86
C LEU A 231 -0.95 -19.36 11.28
N LEU A 232 -1.61 -18.53 12.11
CA LEU A 232 -1.99 -18.89 13.47
C LEU A 232 -2.95 -20.09 13.53
N GLU A 233 -3.98 -20.11 12.68
CA GLU A 233 -4.95 -21.22 12.63
C GLU A 233 -4.32 -22.57 12.23
N ASN A 234 -3.20 -22.53 11.50
CA ASN A 234 -2.51 -23.72 11.00
C ASN A 234 -1.24 -24.05 11.80
N ASP A 235 -0.97 -23.34 12.90
CA ASP A 235 0.26 -23.47 13.69
C ASP A 235 1.54 -23.37 12.84
N LEU A 236 1.58 -22.34 11.98
CA LEU A 236 2.70 -22.06 11.07
C LEU A 236 3.34 -20.72 11.42
N SER A 237 4.66 -20.65 11.28
CA SER A 237 5.43 -19.41 11.27
C SER A 237 5.95 -19.12 9.86
N PHE A 238 6.08 -17.83 9.52
CA PHE A 238 6.71 -17.43 8.27
C PHE A 238 7.45 -16.11 8.45
N GLU A 239 8.78 -16.17 8.37
CA GLU A 239 9.62 -14.99 8.43
C GLU A 239 9.57 -14.20 7.12
N TYR A 240 9.23 -12.92 7.22
CA TYR A 240 9.28 -11.97 6.13
C TYR A 240 9.92 -10.67 6.63
N ARG A 241 11.04 -10.28 6.00
CA ARG A 241 11.81 -9.08 6.36
C ARG A 241 12.16 -9.00 7.85
N GLY A 242 12.61 -10.12 8.42
CA GLY A 242 13.06 -10.20 9.81
C GLY A 242 11.94 -10.33 10.85
N ASN A 243 10.68 -10.39 10.43
CA ASN A 243 9.54 -10.56 11.33
C ASN A 243 8.74 -11.81 10.97
N ASP A 244 8.30 -12.57 11.98
CA ASP A 244 7.30 -13.63 11.78
C ASP A 244 5.92 -13.00 11.59
N ILE A 245 5.34 -13.16 10.39
CA ILE A 245 4.04 -12.57 10.02
C ILE A 245 2.92 -13.00 10.99
N SER A 246 3.01 -14.20 11.58
CA SER A 246 2.03 -14.69 12.56
C SER A 246 1.97 -13.79 13.80
N LYS A 247 3.07 -13.11 14.11
CA LYS A 247 3.22 -12.18 15.24
C LYS A 247 3.04 -10.73 14.74
N LEU A 248 3.94 -10.29 13.87
CA LEU A 248 4.05 -8.91 13.41
C LEU A 248 4.48 -8.85 11.94
N TYR A 249 3.97 -7.87 11.21
CA TYR A 249 4.39 -7.61 9.83
C TYR A 249 4.64 -6.13 9.58
N PRO A 250 5.54 -5.76 8.65
CA PRO A 250 5.90 -4.37 8.40
C PRO A 250 4.72 -3.58 7.82
N ILE A 251 4.50 -2.34 8.26
CA ILE A 251 3.50 -1.43 7.67
C ILE A 251 4.23 -0.40 6.81
N PRO A 252 4.06 -0.40 5.48
CA PRO A 252 4.72 0.55 4.60
C PRO A 252 4.05 1.92 4.64
N LEU A 253 4.53 2.81 5.51
CA LEU A 253 4.07 4.18 5.61
C LEU A 253 4.85 5.07 4.64
N ASN A 254 4.14 5.83 3.81
CA ASN A 254 4.76 6.92 3.05
C ASN A 254 4.88 8.18 3.92
N GLU A 255 5.54 9.23 3.42
CA GLU A 255 5.71 10.51 4.14
C GLU A 255 4.38 11.13 4.56
N GLN A 256 3.40 11.24 3.65
CA GLN A 256 2.10 11.80 4.00
C GLN A 256 1.36 11.03 5.11
N MET A 257 1.49 9.70 5.13
CA MET A 257 0.96 8.86 6.21
C MET A 257 1.78 9.03 7.49
N SER A 258 3.10 9.19 7.38
CA SER A 258 3.97 9.45 8.54
C SER A 258 3.59 10.78 9.19
N GLU A 259 3.46 11.85 8.40
CA GLU A 259 2.96 13.16 8.85
C GLU A 259 1.56 13.07 9.48
N THR A 260 0.72 12.17 8.96
CA THR A 260 -0.61 11.93 9.55
C THR A 260 -0.50 11.29 10.92
N LEU A 261 0.36 10.29 11.11
CA LEU A 261 0.61 9.72 12.44
C LEU A 261 1.18 10.76 13.40
N GLU A 262 2.13 11.59 12.96
CA GLU A 262 2.66 12.68 13.78
C GLU A 262 1.56 13.65 14.21
N ALA A 263 0.68 14.02 13.27
CA ALA A 263 -0.42 14.93 13.54
C ALA A 263 -1.46 14.30 14.49
N ILE A 264 -1.72 12.99 14.39
CA ILE A 264 -2.55 12.25 15.37
C ILE A 264 -1.87 12.28 16.75
N ALA A 265 -0.60 11.91 16.82
CA ALA A 265 0.15 11.82 18.08
C ALA A 265 0.25 13.17 18.80
N ARG A 266 0.41 14.27 18.04
CA ARG A 266 0.46 15.65 18.55
C ARG A 266 -0.92 16.27 18.78
N LYS A 267 -2.01 15.57 18.45
CA LYS A 267 -3.38 16.09 18.47
C LYS A 267 -3.53 17.37 17.64
N ASP A 268 -2.77 17.48 16.53
CA ASP A 268 -2.78 18.63 15.63
C ASP A 268 -3.94 18.53 14.63
N LYS A 269 -5.09 19.05 15.04
CA LYS A 269 -6.32 19.08 14.22
C LYS A 269 -6.09 19.76 12.88
N ARG A 270 -5.40 20.91 12.85
CA ARG A 270 -5.19 21.67 11.61
C ARG A 270 -4.31 20.92 10.62
N ALA A 271 -3.28 20.21 11.09
CA ALA A 271 -2.48 19.36 10.22
C ALA A 271 -3.32 18.23 9.63
N LEU A 272 -4.13 17.54 10.44
CA LEU A 272 -5.01 16.46 9.97
C LEU A 272 -6.05 16.94 8.97
N GLU A 273 -6.62 18.12 9.18
CA GLU A 273 -7.56 18.72 8.24
C GLU A 273 -6.91 19.00 6.87
N ARG A 274 -5.66 19.45 6.87
CA ARG A 274 -4.89 19.66 5.62
C ARG A 274 -4.51 18.35 4.94
N LEU A 275 -4.17 17.32 5.72
CA LEU A 275 -3.69 16.01 5.28
C LEU A 275 -4.83 15.07 4.83
N ASN A 276 -6.07 15.42 5.13
CA ASN A 276 -7.26 14.69 4.70
C ASN A 276 -7.51 14.85 3.18
N ASP A 277 -6.71 14.15 2.40
CA ASP A 277 -6.83 14.03 0.95
C ASP A 277 -7.21 12.60 0.56
N ARG A 278 -7.77 12.45 -0.64
CA ARG A 278 -8.23 11.18 -1.21
C ARG A 278 -7.13 10.10 -1.23
N ASP A 279 -5.88 10.49 -1.47
CA ASP A 279 -4.74 9.58 -1.59
C ASP A 279 -4.10 9.24 -0.22
N ASN A 280 -4.51 9.92 0.85
CA ASN A 280 -4.06 9.64 2.21
C ASN A 280 -5.00 8.66 2.92
N PHE A 281 -4.77 7.37 2.68
CA PHE A 281 -5.61 6.31 3.23
C PHE A 281 -5.63 6.29 4.76
N LEU A 282 -4.53 6.63 5.42
CA LEU A 282 -4.47 6.67 6.88
C LEU A 282 -5.33 7.80 7.46
N SER A 283 -5.23 9.02 6.94
CA SER A 283 -6.04 10.15 7.41
C SER A 283 -7.53 9.87 7.22
N ARG A 284 -7.90 9.31 6.06
CA ARG A 284 -9.28 8.91 5.77
C ARG A 284 -9.81 7.85 6.72
N ASP A 285 -8.99 6.85 7.04
CA ASP A 285 -9.37 5.78 7.97
C ASP A 285 -9.47 6.34 9.40
N TYR A 286 -8.58 7.25 9.80
CA TYR A 286 -8.66 7.95 11.08
C TYR A 286 -9.94 8.77 11.26
N ILE A 287 -10.42 9.44 10.21
CA ILE A 287 -11.72 10.14 10.24
C ILE A 287 -12.87 9.17 10.46
N LYS A 288 -12.83 7.97 9.86
CA LYS A 288 -13.82 6.92 10.13
C LYS A 288 -13.80 6.51 11.59
N TYR A 289 -12.61 6.20 12.11
CA TYR A 289 -12.40 5.85 13.51
C TYR A 289 -12.98 6.90 14.47
N CYS A 290 -12.70 8.18 14.24
CA CYS A 290 -13.18 9.27 15.09
C CYS A 290 -14.72 9.43 15.08
N ASN A 291 -15.41 8.85 14.09
CA ASN A 291 -16.87 8.88 14.00
C ASN A 291 -17.50 7.52 14.30
N GLY A 292 -16.78 6.61 14.96
CA GLY A 292 -17.30 5.30 15.38
C GLY A 292 -17.51 4.32 14.24
N PHE A 293 -16.91 4.54 13.07
CA PHE A 293 -16.88 3.57 11.98
C PHE A 293 -15.68 2.64 12.12
N GLN A 294 -15.82 1.43 11.57
CA GLN A 294 -14.72 0.49 11.51
C GLN A 294 -13.58 1.04 10.65
N SER A 295 -12.36 0.87 11.15
CA SER A 295 -11.16 1.48 10.61
C SER A 295 -10.07 0.42 10.54
N THR A 296 -9.76 -0.06 9.35
CA THR A 296 -8.85 -1.21 9.18
C THR A 296 -7.42 -0.88 9.59
N ILE A 297 -6.92 0.29 9.18
CA ILE A 297 -5.56 0.76 9.45
C ILE A 297 -5.45 1.15 10.93
N ILE A 298 -6.39 1.95 11.44
CA ILE A 298 -6.38 2.36 12.86
C ILE A 298 -6.59 1.17 13.79
N GLY A 299 -7.45 0.22 13.43
CA GLY A 299 -7.64 -1.01 14.21
C GLY A 299 -6.36 -1.84 14.30
N GLU A 300 -5.60 -1.95 13.20
CA GLU A 300 -4.30 -2.62 13.20
C GLU A 300 -3.26 -1.88 14.06
N LEU A 301 -3.20 -0.54 13.96
CA LEU A 301 -2.31 0.26 14.79
C LEU A 301 -2.69 0.15 16.28
N ALA A 302 -3.97 0.25 16.62
CA ALA A 302 -4.44 0.07 18.00
C ALA A 302 -4.09 -1.33 18.54
N ALA A 303 -4.23 -2.39 17.73
CA ALA A 303 -3.83 -3.75 18.10
C ALA A 303 -2.31 -3.90 18.33
N ARG A 304 -1.50 -2.98 17.79
CA ARG A 304 -0.05 -2.87 18.02
C ARG A 304 0.29 -1.95 19.21
N GLY A 305 -0.71 -1.50 19.97
CA GLY A 305 -0.50 -0.66 21.16
C GLY A 305 -0.45 0.85 20.89
N TYR A 306 -0.79 1.31 19.67
CA TYR A 306 -0.84 2.73 19.39
C TYR A 306 -2.04 3.37 20.12
N ASN A 307 -1.77 4.34 21.00
CA ASN A 307 -2.82 5.13 21.63
C ASN A 307 -3.34 6.19 20.66
N LEU A 308 -4.51 5.93 20.06
CA LEU A 308 -5.11 6.76 19.04
C LEU A 308 -6.42 7.34 19.61
N GLU A 309 -6.32 8.47 20.30
CA GLU A 309 -7.51 9.12 20.87
C GLU A 309 -8.50 9.56 19.78
N VAL A 310 -9.80 9.52 20.10
CA VAL A 310 -10.85 10.06 19.24
C VAL A 310 -10.80 11.59 19.27
N MET A 311 -10.76 12.22 18.10
CA MET A 311 -10.77 13.67 17.97
C MET A 311 -12.03 14.18 17.27
N GLU A 312 -12.58 15.27 17.78
CA GLU A 312 -13.62 16.03 17.09
C GLU A 312 -12.98 16.97 16.06
N PHE A 313 -13.51 16.91 14.83
CA PHE A 313 -13.08 17.73 13.71
C PHE A 313 -14.17 18.71 13.30
N ASP A 314 -13.77 19.90 12.87
CA ASP A 314 -14.63 20.76 12.09
C ASP A 314 -14.47 20.43 10.60
N TYR A 315 -15.50 19.85 10.01
CA TYR A 315 -15.51 19.50 8.60
C TYR A 315 -15.90 20.68 7.69
N SER A 316 -16.26 21.82 8.26
CA SER A 316 -16.62 23.01 7.51
C SER A 316 -15.45 23.48 6.64
N GLY A 317 -15.69 23.70 5.34
CA GLY A 317 -14.65 24.13 4.39
C GLY A 317 -13.75 23.02 3.82
N MET A 318 -13.87 21.77 4.27
CA MET A 318 -13.17 20.66 3.64
C MET A 318 -13.76 20.33 2.25
N GLN A 319 -12.96 20.53 1.21
CA GLN A 319 -13.25 20.07 -0.14
C GLN A 319 -12.43 18.81 -0.45
N ALA A 320 -13.04 17.84 -1.12
CA ALA A 320 -12.32 16.75 -1.74
C ALA A 320 -11.35 17.35 -2.78
N LYS A 321 -10.08 17.53 -2.42
CA LYS A 321 -9.08 18.08 -3.34
C LYS A 321 -9.01 17.17 -4.56
N LYS A 322 -9.01 17.77 -5.76
CA LYS A 322 -8.67 17.02 -6.98
C LYS A 322 -7.24 16.53 -6.83
N LYS A 323 -7.02 15.26 -7.18
CA LYS A 323 -5.74 14.55 -7.20
C LYS A 323 -4.59 15.51 -7.50
N SER A 324 -3.76 15.80 -6.50
CA SER A 324 -2.51 16.52 -6.74
C SER A 324 -1.68 15.68 -7.72
N LYS A 325 -0.93 16.34 -8.61
CA LYS A 325 0.09 15.65 -9.40
C LYS A 325 1.03 15.02 -8.37
N LYS A 326 1.00 13.68 -8.25
CA LYS A 326 1.89 12.94 -7.35
C LYS A 326 3.32 13.46 -7.50
N GLU A 327 3.89 13.91 -6.38
CA GLU A 327 5.34 14.03 -6.26
C GLU A 327 5.97 12.64 -6.43
N ARG A 328 7.23 12.64 -6.86
CA ARG A 328 7.93 11.43 -7.34
C ARG A 328 7.93 10.36 -6.24
N PRO A 329 7.66 9.08 -6.57
CA PRO A 329 7.70 8.01 -5.59
C PRO A 329 9.11 7.85 -5.00
N PHE A 330 9.18 7.48 -3.72
CA PHE A 330 10.39 7.03 -3.04
C PHE A 330 11.13 5.97 -3.85
N GLU A 331 12.45 5.96 -3.73
CA GLU A 331 13.35 5.04 -4.40
C GLU A 331 13.21 3.63 -3.81
N THR A 332 12.59 2.70 -4.55
CA THR A 332 12.42 1.31 -4.12
C THR A 332 13.73 0.53 -4.30
N PHE A 333 13.87 -0.62 -3.63
CA PHE A 333 15.05 -1.50 -3.81
C PHE A 333 15.32 -1.83 -5.28
N ASN A 334 14.27 -2.18 -6.03
CA ASN A 334 14.37 -2.44 -7.47
C ASN A 334 14.74 -1.18 -8.27
N GLU A 335 14.24 0.00 -7.91
CA GLU A 335 14.62 1.26 -8.58
C GLU A 335 16.07 1.68 -8.28
N ALA A 336 16.55 1.46 -7.06
CA ALA A 336 17.96 1.68 -6.71
C ALA A 336 18.88 0.72 -7.50
N VAL A 337 18.56 -0.58 -7.53
CA VAL A 337 19.30 -1.57 -8.35
C VAL A 337 19.27 -1.18 -9.82
N LYS A 338 18.13 -0.70 -10.31
CA LYS A 338 17.98 -0.23 -11.69
C LYS A 338 18.90 0.95 -11.99
N LYS A 339 18.91 1.96 -11.11
CA LYS A 339 19.76 3.14 -11.27
C LYS A 339 21.24 2.81 -11.17
N ASP A 340 21.63 1.98 -10.20
CA ASP A 340 23.02 1.51 -10.06
C ASP A 340 23.47 0.72 -11.31
N LEU A 341 22.59 -0.15 -11.82
CA LEU A 341 22.83 -0.87 -13.07
C LEU A 341 22.96 0.08 -14.26
N GLN A 342 22.06 1.06 -14.38
CA GLN A 342 22.11 2.07 -15.45
C GLN A 342 23.37 2.94 -15.35
N GLU A 343 23.78 3.31 -14.15
CA GLU A 343 24.99 4.08 -13.88
C GLU A 343 26.23 3.28 -14.29
N ALA A 344 26.35 2.04 -13.83
CA ALA A 344 27.45 1.16 -14.20
C ALA A 344 27.52 0.92 -15.73
N LEU A 345 26.38 0.87 -16.41
CA LEU A 345 26.31 0.70 -17.88
C LEU A 345 26.81 1.91 -18.68
N LYS A 346 26.86 3.11 -18.10
CA LYS A 346 27.48 4.29 -18.76
C LYS A 346 28.99 4.09 -18.97
N TYR A 347 29.61 3.29 -18.11
CA TYR A 347 31.06 3.07 -18.09
C TYR A 347 31.46 1.70 -18.65
N ALA A 348 30.69 0.64 -18.36
CA ALA A 348 31.06 -0.73 -18.69
C ALA A 348 31.00 -1.04 -20.20
N ARG A 349 32.07 -1.62 -20.74
CA ARG A 349 32.16 -2.08 -22.14
C ARG A 349 31.84 -3.56 -22.32
N ASN A 350 31.86 -4.32 -21.23
CA ASN A 350 31.61 -5.75 -21.22
C ASN A 350 31.06 -6.21 -19.86
N GLU A 351 30.63 -7.47 -19.79
CA GLU A 351 30.12 -8.06 -18.55
C GLU A 351 31.10 -8.02 -17.38
N ARG A 352 32.40 -8.19 -17.66
CA ARG A 352 33.44 -8.23 -16.62
C ARG A 352 33.58 -6.87 -15.95
N GLU A 353 33.61 -5.81 -16.73
CA GLU A 353 33.62 -4.42 -16.25
C GLU A 353 32.33 -4.06 -15.52
N LEU A 354 31.18 -4.50 -16.04
CA LEU A 354 29.89 -4.27 -15.37
C LEU A 354 29.88 -4.85 -13.95
N LYS A 355 30.34 -6.09 -13.79
CA LYS A 355 30.48 -6.71 -12.46
C LYS A 355 31.42 -5.93 -11.56
N LEU A 356 32.56 -5.49 -12.08
CA LEU A 356 33.55 -4.74 -11.32
C LEU A 356 32.98 -3.41 -10.80
N PHE A 357 32.20 -2.69 -11.62
CA PHE A 357 31.58 -1.43 -11.21
C PHE A 357 30.46 -1.63 -10.19
N LEU A 358 29.64 -2.68 -10.34
CA LEU A 358 28.65 -3.03 -9.33
C LEU A 358 29.31 -3.44 -8.01
N GLN A 359 30.40 -4.22 -8.04
CA GLN A 359 31.17 -4.55 -6.83
C GLN A 359 31.70 -3.30 -6.13
N LYS A 360 32.26 -2.35 -6.88
CA LYS A 360 32.70 -1.06 -6.32
C LYS A 360 31.56 -0.24 -5.73
N SER A 361 30.32 -0.49 -6.15
CA SER A 361 29.10 0.11 -5.63
C SER A 361 28.47 -0.72 -4.48
N GLY A 362 29.23 -1.61 -3.84
CA GLY A 362 28.79 -2.37 -2.66
C GLY A 362 28.01 -3.65 -2.95
N TYR A 363 28.04 -4.17 -4.19
CA TYR A 363 27.40 -5.45 -4.55
C TYR A 363 28.39 -6.60 -4.40
N ASP A 364 28.38 -7.28 -3.25
CA ASP A 364 29.28 -8.38 -2.97
C ASP A 364 28.86 -9.66 -3.72
N GLY A 365 29.83 -10.46 -4.18
CA GLY A 365 29.52 -11.75 -4.81
C GLY A 365 28.63 -11.68 -6.07
N ILE A 366 28.64 -10.57 -6.81
CA ILE A 366 27.77 -10.35 -7.98
C ILE A 366 27.89 -11.47 -9.04
N GLY A 367 26.73 -12.00 -9.43
CA GLY A 367 26.55 -13.03 -10.44
C GLY A 367 25.31 -12.75 -11.29
N PHE A 368 25.20 -13.47 -12.40
CA PHE A 368 24.02 -13.42 -13.27
C PHE A 368 23.15 -14.65 -13.05
N LYS A 369 21.84 -14.44 -12.92
CA LYS A 369 20.85 -15.51 -12.91
C LYS A 369 20.54 -15.87 -14.36
N SER A 370 20.74 -17.11 -14.77
CA SER A 370 20.43 -17.55 -16.14
C SER A 370 19.22 -18.48 -16.20
N LYS A 371 18.48 -18.46 -17.31
CA LYS A 371 17.41 -19.41 -17.62
C LYS A 371 17.43 -19.77 -19.11
N ASN A 372 17.04 -21.00 -19.44
CA ASN A 372 16.84 -21.42 -20.82
C ASN A 372 15.51 -20.86 -21.34
N ILE A 373 15.58 -20.04 -22.38
CA ILE A 373 14.43 -19.45 -23.07
C ILE A 373 14.59 -19.78 -24.55
N ASN A 374 13.62 -20.48 -25.14
CA ASN A 374 13.64 -20.91 -26.54
C ASN A 374 14.94 -21.64 -26.96
N GLY A 375 15.42 -22.55 -26.09
CA GLY A 375 16.63 -23.35 -26.34
C GLY A 375 17.95 -22.59 -26.19
N LYS A 376 17.94 -21.31 -25.82
CA LYS A 376 19.15 -20.52 -25.55
C LYS A 376 19.23 -20.12 -24.07
N ARG A 377 20.41 -20.25 -23.48
CA ARG A 377 20.68 -19.76 -22.12
C ARG A 377 20.75 -18.24 -22.16
N GLN A 378 19.89 -17.57 -21.39
CA GLN A 378 19.85 -16.12 -21.29
C GLN A 378 19.98 -15.70 -19.84
N ASN A 379 20.68 -14.59 -19.58
CA ASN A 379 20.68 -13.97 -18.26
C ASN A 379 19.33 -13.27 -18.04
N ILE A 380 18.70 -13.50 -16.91
CA ILE A 380 17.36 -13.00 -16.57
C ILE A 380 17.37 -12.12 -15.32
N GLY A 381 18.52 -11.94 -14.68
CA GLY A 381 18.67 -11.10 -13.50
C GLY A 381 20.07 -11.08 -12.92
N LEU A 382 20.22 -10.33 -11.83
CA LEU A 382 21.40 -10.25 -10.98
C LEU A 382 21.20 -11.08 -9.71
N LYS A 383 22.29 -11.65 -9.18
CA LYS A 383 22.38 -12.25 -7.84
C LYS A 383 23.58 -11.63 -7.12
N PHE A 384 23.43 -11.18 -5.90
CA PHE A 384 24.50 -10.54 -5.12
C PHE A 384 24.21 -10.62 -3.63
N ASN A 385 25.22 -10.38 -2.83
CA ASN A 385 25.11 -10.21 -1.39
C ASN A 385 25.12 -8.72 -1.06
N PHE A 386 24.30 -8.34 -0.08
CA PHE A 386 24.29 -6.99 0.49
C PHE A 386 23.97 -7.08 1.98
N LYS A 387 24.78 -6.45 2.84
CA LYS A 387 24.64 -6.52 4.31
C LYS A 387 24.46 -7.97 4.84
N GLY A 388 25.29 -8.90 4.36
CA GLY A 388 25.28 -10.30 4.79
C GLY A 388 24.11 -11.16 4.31
N LYS A 389 23.21 -10.63 3.47
CA LYS A 389 22.08 -11.39 2.88
C LYS A 389 22.21 -11.51 1.37
N GLU A 390 21.79 -12.65 0.83
CA GLU A 390 21.75 -12.90 -0.62
C GLU A 390 20.46 -12.36 -1.23
N TYR A 391 20.59 -11.59 -2.31
CA TYR A 391 19.48 -11.03 -3.08
C TYR A 391 19.52 -11.50 -4.53
N SER A 392 18.33 -11.57 -5.14
CA SER A 392 18.14 -11.78 -6.57
C SER A 392 17.17 -10.76 -7.14
N VAL A 393 17.57 -10.06 -8.21
CA VAL A 393 16.71 -9.10 -8.92
C VAL A 393 16.59 -9.50 -10.37
N TYR A 394 15.38 -9.78 -10.82
CA TYR A 394 15.11 -10.13 -12.22
C TYR A 394 15.01 -8.87 -13.08
N TYR A 395 15.53 -8.91 -14.30
CA TYR A 395 15.54 -7.75 -15.19
C TYR A 395 14.13 -7.21 -15.49
N ASN A 396 13.12 -8.09 -15.55
CA ASN A 396 11.73 -7.69 -15.72
C ASN A 396 11.14 -6.93 -14.52
N GLN A 397 11.71 -7.06 -13.32
CA GLN A 397 11.29 -6.32 -12.12
C GLN A 397 11.82 -4.87 -12.12
N ILE A 398 12.84 -4.60 -12.94
CA ILE A 398 13.47 -3.28 -13.08
C ILE A 398 13.27 -2.66 -14.48
N ASP A 399 12.25 -3.14 -15.22
CA ASP A 399 11.90 -2.70 -16.57
C ASP A 399 13.08 -2.72 -17.57
N THR A 400 13.90 -3.77 -17.55
CA THR A 400 14.98 -3.98 -18.52
C THR A 400 15.04 -5.44 -18.98
N THR A 401 15.85 -5.71 -19.98
CA THR A 401 16.13 -7.05 -20.51
C THR A 401 17.61 -7.26 -20.74
N TRP A 402 18.03 -8.52 -20.87
CA TRP A 402 19.42 -8.83 -21.19
C TRP A 402 19.86 -8.28 -22.55
N SER A 403 18.96 -8.28 -23.54
CA SER A 403 19.22 -7.70 -24.85
C SER A 403 19.47 -6.19 -24.79
N GLU A 404 18.78 -5.48 -23.90
CA GLU A 404 19.01 -4.04 -23.70
C GLU A 404 20.33 -3.77 -22.97
N ILE A 405 20.68 -4.63 -22.00
CA ILE A 405 21.97 -4.55 -21.28
C ILE A 405 23.12 -4.80 -22.25
N THR A 406 23.07 -5.87 -23.04
CA THR A 406 24.13 -6.17 -24.02
C THR A 406 24.24 -5.09 -25.08
N ARG A 407 23.12 -4.56 -25.57
CA ARG A 407 23.13 -3.40 -26.49
C ARG A 407 23.83 -2.20 -25.87
N GLN A 408 23.56 -1.89 -24.61
CA GLN A 408 24.23 -0.79 -23.92
C GLN A 408 25.71 -1.08 -23.71
N LEU A 409 26.10 -2.29 -23.33
CA LEU A 409 27.52 -2.68 -23.18
C LEU A 409 28.31 -2.48 -24.49
N MET A 410 27.67 -2.76 -25.64
CA MET A 410 28.25 -2.58 -26.97
C MET A 410 28.22 -1.14 -27.50
N ASP A 411 27.65 -0.18 -26.75
CA ASP A 411 27.63 1.23 -27.15
C ASP A 411 29.06 1.79 -27.17
N SER A 412 29.44 2.45 -28.27
CA SER A 412 30.75 3.09 -28.45
C SER A 412 30.91 4.38 -27.62
N ASN A 413 29.80 5.00 -27.20
CA ASN A 413 29.80 6.27 -26.46
C ASN A 413 29.86 6.04 -24.95
N LYS A 414 30.97 5.46 -24.46
CA LYS A 414 31.20 5.23 -23.03
C LYS A 414 31.82 6.42 -22.34
N GLN A 415 31.36 6.71 -21.12
CA GLN A 415 31.91 7.76 -20.29
C GLN A 415 33.21 7.30 -19.62
N HIS A 416 34.07 8.25 -19.25
CA HIS A 416 35.22 7.97 -18.39
C HIS A 416 34.75 7.79 -16.95
N LEU A 417 35.29 6.79 -16.26
CA LEU A 417 34.97 6.54 -14.86
C LEU A 417 35.44 7.74 -14.01
N PRO A 418 34.59 8.31 -13.14
CA PRO A 418 35.01 9.36 -12.22
C PRO A 418 36.06 8.84 -11.22
N GLU A 419 36.92 9.73 -10.70
CA GLU A 419 37.92 9.40 -9.68
C GLU A 419 37.29 9.07 -8.32
N GLU A 420 36.09 9.61 -8.05
CA GLU A 420 35.30 9.30 -6.86
C GLU A 420 34.62 7.92 -6.99
N ALA A 421 34.45 7.23 -5.86
CA ALA A 421 33.76 5.95 -5.82
C ALA A 421 32.31 6.11 -6.31
N LEU A 422 31.83 5.16 -7.13
CA LEU A 422 30.43 5.09 -7.55
C LEU A 422 29.54 4.94 -6.30
N ALA A 423 28.86 6.02 -5.94
CA ALA A 423 27.92 6.00 -4.82
C ALA A 423 26.75 5.09 -5.16
N SER A 424 26.52 4.09 -4.31
CA SER A 424 25.45 3.12 -4.47
C SER A 424 24.12 3.70 -4.04
N ASN A 425 23.13 3.71 -4.93
CA ASN A 425 21.75 4.00 -4.54
C ASN A 425 21.23 2.92 -3.58
N LEU A 426 21.75 1.69 -3.66
CA LEU A 426 21.48 0.63 -2.70
C LEU A 426 21.99 0.93 -1.29
N ALA A 427 23.14 1.60 -1.16
CA ALA A 427 23.65 2.05 0.15
C ALA A 427 22.78 3.14 0.78
N ASN A 428 22.10 3.94 -0.06
CA ASN A 428 21.14 4.95 0.37
C ASN A 428 19.74 4.37 0.66
N LEU A 429 19.49 3.10 0.35
CA LEU A 429 18.26 2.43 0.76
C LEU A 429 18.30 2.18 2.25
N LYS A 430 17.56 3.00 2.98
CA LYS A 430 17.23 2.76 4.37
C LYS A 430 16.30 1.55 4.43
N PHE A 431 16.84 0.40 4.84
CA PHE A 431 16.07 -0.84 4.96
C PHE A 431 14.96 -0.76 6.02
N PHE A 432 15.02 0.24 6.90
CA PHE A 432 14.07 0.48 7.98
C PHE A 432 13.42 1.85 7.79
N ASP A 433 12.28 1.85 7.12
CA ASP A 433 11.50 3.06 6.85
C ASP A 433 10.24 3.10 7.73
N SER A 434 10.31 2.52 8.93
CA SER A 434 9.23 2.56 9.91
C SER A 434 9.09 3.98 10.50
N TYR A 435 7.88 4.33 10.93
CA TYR A 435 7.62 5.60 11.60
C TYR A 435 8.52 5.81 12.82
N GLN A 436 8.74 4.74 13.59
CA GLN A 436 9.58 4.73 14.77
C GLN A 436 11.04 5.00 14.44
N ASN A 437 11.57 4.42 13.36
CA ASN A 437 12.94 4.73 12.91
C ASN A 437 13.10 6.21 12.56
N LYS A 438 12.06 6.84 11.99
CA LYS A 438 12.08 8.29 11.67
C LYS A 438 12.02 9.15 12.93
N ILE A 439 11.13 8.84 13.88
CA ILE A 439 11.07 9.56 15.16
C ILE A 439 12.38 9.42 15.92
N PHE A 440 12.92 8.20 16.00
CA PHE A 440 14.19 7.93 16.67
C PHE A 440 15.29 8.83 16.08
N LYS A 441 15.41 8.90 14.76
CA LYS A 441 16.34 9.82 14.10
C LYS A 441 16.07 11.29 14.42
N GLN A 442 14.82 11.73 14.44
CA GLN A 442 14.51 13.12 14.81
C GLN A 442 14.90 13.46 16.26
N ILE A 443 14.83 12.47 17.16
CA ILE A 443 15.15 12.66 18.58
C ILE A 443 16.66 12.61 18.82
N TYR A 444 17.34 11.63 18.23
CA TYR A 444 18.73 11.31 18.53
C TYR A 444 19.72 11.77 17.46
N ASP A 445 19.26 12.25 16.31
CA ASP A 445 20.07 12.61 15.12
C ASP A 445 20.91 11.45 14.54
N ILE A 446 20.55 10.20 14.90
CA ILE A 446 21.17 8.98 14.39
C ILE A 446 20.12 8.02 13.82
N ASP A 447 20.48 7.29 12.77
CA ASP A 447 19.64 6.21 12.26
C ASP A 447 19.80 4.98 13.19
N ALA A 448 18.69 4.36 13.60
CA ALA A 448 18.76 3.13 14.39
C ALA A 448 19.18 1.93 13.53
N ASP A 449 20.02 1.04 14.07
CA ASP A 449 20.53 -0.12 13.32
C ASP A 449 19.55 -1.30 13.22
N MET A 450 18.30 -1.09 13.62
CA MET A 450 17.26 -2.12 13.63
C MET A 450 15.88 -1.57 13.27
N ASP A 451 14.95 -2.46 12.92
CA ASP A 451 13.55 -2.06 12.70
C ASP A 451 12.87 -1.73 14.02
N LEU A 452 12.50 -0.46 14.19
CA LEU A 452 11.82 -0.01 15.40
C LEU A 452 10.29 -0.12 15.29
N SER A 453 9.73 -0.73 14.23
CA SER A 453 8.28 -0.79 13.97
C SER A 453 7.44 -1.43 15.09
N LYS A 454 8.06 -2.22 15.98
CA LYS A 454 7.41 -2.83 17.16
C LYS A 454 7.25 -1.88 18.36
N TYR A 455 7.95 -0.75 18.36
CA TYR A 455 7.95 0.19 19.49
C TYR A 455 6.99 1.37 19.28
N PHE A 456 6.69 2.06 20.36
CA PHE A 456 6.08 3.37 20.39
C PHE A 456 7.13 4.32 20.95
N ILE A 457 7.48 5.36 20.18
CA ILE A 457 8.47 6.36 20.59
C ILE A 457 7.78 7.68 20.81
N LYS A 458 7.84 8.18 22.04
CA LYS A 458 7.24 9.45 22.45
C LYS A 458 8.29 10.32 23.09
N LYS A 459 8.36 11.57 22.64
CA LYS A 459 9.11 12.62 23.33
C LYS A 459 8.17 13.37 24.28
N GLU A 460 8.41 13.25 25.57
CA GLU A 460 7.78 14.06 26.61
C GLU A 460 8.64 15.32 26.85
N SER A 461 8.21 16.18 27.78
CA SER A 461 8.92 17.44 28.09
C SER A 461 10.34 17.23 28.62
N ASP A 462 10.59 16.14 29.33
CA ASP A 462 11.80 15.88 30.13
C ASP A 462 12.44 14.51 29.87
N HIS A 463 11.76 13.62 29.13
CA HIS A 463 12.24 12.28 28.82
C HIS A 463 11.67 11.76 27.51
N ILE A 464 12.22 10.66 27.02
CA ILE A 464 11.77 9.92 25.85
C ILE A 464 11.32 8.53 26.32
N VAL A 465 10.17 8.08 25.86
CA VAL A 465 9.64 6.75 26.13
C VAL A 465 9.68 5.93 24.85
N ILE A 466 10.33 4.76 24.90
CA ILE A 466 10.34 3.75 23.84
C ILE A 466 9.69 2.49 24.42
N SER A 467 8.46 2.16 24.03
CA SER A 467 7.71 1.05 24.62
C SER A 467 7.09 0.12 23.59
N SER A 468 7.13 -1.18 23.83
CA SER A 468 6.36 -2.18 23.08
C SER A 468 5.28 -2.79 23.99
N LYS A 469 4.63 -3.88 23.55
CA LYS A 469 3.66 -4.62 24.38
C LYS A 469 4.34 -5.23 25.63
N ASP A 470 5.57 -5.69 25.48
CA ASP A 470 6.27 -6.50 26.48
C ASP A 470 7.50 -5.78 27.06
N SER A 471 7.79 -4.56 26.62
CA SER A 471 8.99 -3.83 27.02
C SER A 471 8.80 -2.32 27.07
N LYS A 472 9.65 -1.67 27.86
CA LYS A 472 9.63 -0.23 28.05
C LYS A 472 11.01 0.26 28.43
N ILE A 473 11.50 1.23 27.66
CA ILE A 473 12.74 1.96 27.86
C ILE A 473 12.38 3.44 28.07
N ILE A 474 12.93 4.05 29.10
CA ILE A 474 12.76 5.46 29.42
C ILE A 474 14.14 6.12 29.37
N ASP A 475 14.35 7.04 28.44
CA ASP A 475 15.56 7.85 28.35
C ASP A 475 15.32 9.25 28.93
N SER A 476 16.00 9.54 30.03
CA SER A 476 16.03 10.85 30.68
C SER A 476 17.41 11.47 30.58
N ALA A 477 17.57 12.78 30.83
CA ALA A 477 18.85 13.47 30.67
C ALA A 477 20.07 12.76 31.30
N GLN A 478 19.92 12.14 32.47
CA GLN A 478 21.00 11.51 33.23
C GLN A 478 20.86 9.99 33.44
N ARG A 479 19.82 9.35 32.89
CA ARG A 479 19.61 7.90 33.08
C ARG A 479 18.84 7.27 31.92
N ILE A 480 19.05 5.99 31.71
CA ILE A 480 18.19 5.13 30.87
C ILE A 480 17.65 4.01 31.79
N GLU A 481 16.34 3.84 31.82
CA GLU A 481 15.66 2.78 32.59
C GLU A 481 15.01 1.80 31.62
N ALA A 482 15.12 0.50 31.87
CA ALA A 482 14.46 -0.54 31.08
C ALA A 482 13.81 -1.59 32.00
N GLU A 483 12.54 -1.93 31.77
CA GLU A 483 11.78 -2.88 32.61
C GLU A 483 12.05 -4.36 32.23
N TYR A 484 12.43 -4.62 30.97
CA TYR A 484 12.87 -5.91 30.42
C TYR A 484 13.70 -5.61 29.16
N SER A 485 14.77 -6.37 28.90
CA SER A 485 15.63 -6.15 27.73
C SER A 485 16.05 -7.46 27.08
N ASP A 486 15.49 -7.75 25.90
CA ASP A 486 16.03 -8.78 25.00
C ASP A 486 17.32 -8.30 24.29
N ASP A 487 18.00 -9.19 23.55
CA ASP A 487 19.24 -8.85 22.86
C ASP A 487 19.06 -7.70 21.83
N GLU A 488 17.85 -7.50 21.30
CA GLU A 488 17.55 -6.37 20.42
C GLU A 488 17.45 -5.05 21.21
N GLU A 489 16.86 -5.08 22.39
CA GLU A 489 16.70 -3.93 23.27
C GLU A 489 18.04 -3.49 23.85
N ILE A 490 18.93 -4.43 24.17
CA ILE A 490 20.30 -4.12 24.62
C ILE A 490 21.07 -3.36 23.52
N LYS A 491 20.92 -3.74 22.25
CA LYS A 491 21.52 -3.01 21.11
C LYS A 491 20.99 -1.59 20.98
N LEU A 492 19.68 -1.42 21.15
CA LEU A 492 19.06 -0.11 21.10
C LEU A 492 19.55 0.78 22.25
N ILE A 493 19.65 0.24 23.46
CA ILE A 493 20.19 0.94 24.63
C ILE A 493 21.65 1.33 24.40
N ALA A 494 22.48 0.43 23.86
CA ALA A 494 23.87 0.74 23.52
C ALA A 494 23.99 1.93 22.55
N GLN A 495 23.19 1.95 21.48
CA GLN A 495 23.13 3.09 20.54
C GLN A 495 22.73 4.39 21.22
N MET A 496 21.74 4.34 22.12
CA MET A 496 21.27 5.51 22.86
C MET A 496 22.37 6.05 23.79
N LEU A 497 23.09 5.19 24.51
CA LEU A 497 24.20 5.58 25.39
C LEU A 497 25.33 6.26 24.62
N ILE A 498 25.76 5.64 23.51
CA ILE A 498 26.81 6.18 22.64
C ILE A 498 26.41 7.55 22.11
N ASN A 499 25.16 7.70 21.66
CA ASN A 499 24.67 8.97 21.14
C ASN A 499 24.62 10.08 22.18
N LYS A 500 24.41 9.73 23.46
CA LYS A 500 24.49 10.67 24.59
C LYS A 500 25.93 11.00 24.98
N GLY A 501 26.92 10.44 24.29
CA GLY A 501 28.34 10.60 24.57
C GLY A 501 28.83 9.76 25.75
N TRP A 502 28.04 8.80 26.23
CA TRP A 502 28.40 7.91 27.33
C TRP A 502 29.11 6.68 26.78
N THR A 503 30.32 6.88 26.27
CA THR A 503 31.10 5.85 25.58
C THR A 503 32.05 5.08 26.51
N ASP A 504 32.32 5.60 27.70
CA ASP A 504 33.18 4.98 28.70
C ASP A 504 32.36 4.07 29.62
N PHE A 505 32.34 2.78 29.30
CA PHE A 505 31.53 1.77 30.01
C PHE A 505 31.86 1.71 31.51
N GLU A 506 33.13 1.87 31.88
CA GLU A 506 33.58 1.78 33.28
C GLU A 506 33.08 2.97 34.14
N LYS A 507 32.53 4.02 33.51
CA LYS A 507 31.89 5.16 34.19
C LYS A 507 30.36 5.03 34.31
N LEU A 508 29.76 3.98 33.75
CA LEU A 508 28.33 3.74 33.86
C LEU A 508 28.00 3.10 35.21
N GLU A 509 26.99 3.64 35.89
CA GLU A 509 26.43 3.04 37.11
C GLU A 509 25.24 2.16 36.76
N PHE A 510 25.29 0.89 37.16
CA PHE A 510 24.25 -0.10 36.91
C PHE A 510 23.46 -0.37 38.20
N ASN A 511 22.20 0.02 38.21
CA ASN A 511 21.27 -0.25 39.31
C ASN A 511 20.29 -1.35 38.89
N ASP A 512 20.03 -2.30 39.79
CA ASP A 512 19.07 -3.40 39.60
C ASP A 512 19.23 -4.18 38.28
N SER A 513 20.45 -4.21 37.73
CA SER A 513 20.80 -4.89 36.47
C SER A 513 21.51 -6.22 36.75
N ASP A 514 21.19 -7.26 35.97
CA ASP A 514 21.88 -8.54 36.08
C ASP A 514 23.22 -8.58 35.33
N GLU A 515 24.07 -9.55 35.67
CA GLU A 515 25.42 -9.68 35.08
C GLU A 515 25.39 -9.99 33.57
N ASP A 516 24.37 -10.70 33.06
CA ASP A 516 24.24 -11.05 31.64
C ASP A 516 23.94 -9.80 30.81
N PHE A 517 23.02 -8.95 31.29
CA PHE A 517 22.71 -7.67 30.69
C PHE A 517 23.96 -6.76 30.63
N ILE A 518 24.69 -6.63 31.74
CA ILE A 518 25.90 -5.79 31.81
C ILE A 518 26.95 -6.28 30.80
N LEU A 519 27.19 -7.60 30.73
CA LEU A 519 28.15 -8.18 29.81
C LEU A 519 27.75 -7.96 28.34
N LYS A 520 26.49 -8.19 28.00
CA LYS A 520 25.99 -7.99 26.63
C LYS A 520 26.05 -6.53 26.22
N LEU A 521 25.65 -5.62 27.10
CA LEU A 521 25.74 -4.18 26.84
C LEU A 521 27.18 -3.74 26.60
N LYS A 522 28.13 -4.25 27.40
CA LYS A 522 29.57 -4.00 27.19
C LYS A 522 30.02 -4.43 25.80
N ASN A 523 29.67 -5.66 25.41
CA ASN A 523 30.04 -6.19 24.10
C ASN A 523 29.46 -5.37 22.94
N GLU A 524 28.19 -4.96 23.04
CA GLU A 524 27.56 -4.11 22.03
C GLU A 524 28.25 -2.74 21.96
N MET A 525 28.49 -2.07 23.10
CA MET A 525 29.18 -0.77 23.13
C MET A 525 30.62 -0.83 22.60
N GLU A 526 31.38 -1.88 22.89
CA GLU A 526 32.73 -2.09 22.36
C GLU A 526 32.71 -2.37 20.85
N GLY A 527 31.66 -3.02 20.33
CA GLY A 527 31.46 -3.26 18.90
C GLY A 527 31.28 -2.01 18.05
N TYR A 528 30.89 -0.87 18.64
CA TYR A 528 30.75 0.42 17.95
C TYR A 528 32.05 1.25 17.91
N ASN A 529 33.09 0.86 18.66
CA ASN A 529 34.36 1.60 18.74
C ASN A 529 35.40 1.18 17.69
N TYR A 530 35.00 0.42 16.65
CA TYR A 530 35.87 -0.10 15.59
C TYR A 530 35.45 0.30 14.17
#